data_AF-A0AB74LS71-F1
#
_entry.id   AF-A0AB74LS71-F1
#
_cell.length_a   1.000
_cell.length_b   1.000
_cell.length_c   1.000
_cell.angle_alpha   90.00
_cell.angle_beta   90.00
_cell.angle_gamma   90.00
#
_symmetry.space_group_name_H-M   'P 1'
#
loop_
_entity.id
_entity.type
_entity.pdbx_description
1 polymer ?
#
loop_
_entity_poly.entity_id
_entity_poly.type
_entity_poly.pdbx_seq_one_letter_code
_entity_poly.pdbx_strand_id
1 'polypeptide(L)' 'LAQAAMGQPGTKVSDLCLELGITRQTLYRHVSPNGSIREDGLKILEKR' A
#
# COMPACT_ATOMS: atom_id res chain seq x y z
N LEU A 1 0.32 -7.83 2.52
CA LEU A 1 1.69 -7.61 2.03
C LEU A 1 2.06 -6.11 2.03
N ALA A 2 1.36 -5.28 1.25
CA ALA A 2 1.64 -3.83 1.18
C ALA A 2 1.56 -3.08 2.54
N GLN A 3 0.50 -3.29 3.32
CA GLN A 3 0.33 -2.65 4.64
C GLN A 3 1.47 -3.00 5.62
N ALA A 4 1.87 -4.26 5.67
CA ALA A 4 2.95 -4.70 6.55
C ALA A 4 4.30 -4.11 6.13
N ALA A 5 4.60 -4.11 4.83
CA ALA A 5 5.85 -3.57 4.31
C ALA A 5 5.96 -2.05 4.51
N MET A 6 4.90 -1.28 4.25
CA MET A 6 4.94 0.18 4.35
C MET A 6 5.28 0.69 5.77
N GLY A 7 4.88 -0.03 6.83
CA GLY A 7 5.21 0.32 8.21
C GLY A 7 6.64 -0.02 8.65
N GLN A 8 7.43 -0.71 7.83
CA GLN A 8 8.80 -1.09 8.17
C GLN A 8 9.80 0.01 7.77
N PRO A 9 10.67 0.46 8.70
CA PRO A 9 11.78 1.36 8.35
C PRO A 9 12.67 0.75 7.27
N GLY A 10 13.08 1.56 6.29
CA GLY A 10 13.92 1.11 5.18
C GLY A 10 13.16 0.50 4.00
N THR A 11 11.83 0.37 4.07
CA THR A 11 11.04 -0.08 2.91
C THR A 11 11.20 0.85 1.74
N LYS A 12 11.72 0.30 0.63
CA LYS A 12 11.89 1.02 -0.62
C LYS A 12 10.62 0.91 -1.45
N VAL A 13 9.81 1.98 -1.40
CA VAL A 13 8.48 2.03 -2.03
C VAL A 13 8.52 1.73 -3.53
N SER A 14 9.60 2.11 -4.24
CA SER A 14 9.75 1.78 -5.66
C SER A 14 9.77 0.27 -5.90
N ASP A 15 10.50 -0.47 -5.07
CA ASP A 15 10.74 -1.90 -5.25
C ASP A 15 9.49 -2.68 -4.83
N LEU A 16 8.83 -2.24 -3.75
CA LEU A 16 7.51 -2.75 -3.34
C LEU A 16 6.46 -2.55 -4.45
N CYS A 17 6.43 -1.40 -5.11
CA CYS A 17 5.51 -1.15 -6.23
C CYS A 17 5.80 -2.06 -7.43
N LEU A 18 7.08 -2.29 -7.75
CA LEU A 18 7.49 -3.20 -8.82
C LEU A 18 7.09 -4.65 -8.52
N GLU A 19 7.32 -5.12 -7.30
CA GLU A 19 6.93 -6.47 -6.86
C GLU A 19 5.41 -6.66 -6.91
N LEU A 20 4.64 -5.65 -6.48
CA LEU A 20 3.18 -5.69 -6.49
C LEU A 20 2.55 -5.44 -7.87
N GLY A 21 3.34 -5.04 -8.88
CA GLY A 21 2.84 -4.69 -10.21
C GLY A 21 1.90 -3.48 -10.21
N ILE A 22 2.05 -2.54 -9.28
CA ILE A 22 1.22 -1.34 -9.17
C ILE A 22 2.06 -0.07 -9.20
N THR A 23 1.41 1.06 -9.44
CA THR A 23 2.07 2.36 -9.34
C THR A 23 2.11 2.85 -7.88
N ARG A 24 3.04 3.76 -7.57
CA ARG A 24 3.07 4.45 -6.27
C ARG A 24 1.77 5.21 -6.00
N GLN A 25 1.16 5.77 -7.03
CA GLN A 25 -0.13 6.47 -6.89
C GLN A 25 -1.21 5.50 -6.41
N THR A 26 -1.30 4.31 -7.01
CA THR A 26 -2.22 3.25 -6.57
C THR A 26 -1.92 2.85 -5.13
N LEU A 27 -0.65 2.62 -4.79
CA LEU A 27 -0.26 2.24 -3.44
C LEU A 27 -0.67 3.33 -2.42
N TYR A 28 -0.34 4.59 -2.66
CA TYR A 28 -0.62 5.68 -1.72
C TYR A 28 -2.10 6.07 -1.63
N ARG A 29 -2.90 5.79 -2.68
CA ARG A 29 -4.36 5.95 -2.63
C ARG A 29 -4.99 5.02 -1.59
N HIS A 30 -4.45 3.81 -1.45
CA HIS A 30 -5.06 2.77 -0.60
C HIS A 30 -4.32 2.51 0.71
N VAL A 31 -3.02 2.82 0.79
CA VAL A 31 -2.16 2.55 1.94
C VAL A 31 -1.35 3.79 2.28
N SER A 32 -1.30 4.16 3.56
CA SER A 32 -0.50 5.29 4.02
C SER A 32 0.98 4.91 4.22
N PRO A 33 1.90 5.88 4.31
CA PRO A 33 3.32 5.63 4.59
C PRO A 33 3.61 4.87 5.89
N ASN A 34 2.68 4.83 6.86
CA ASN A 34 2.87 4.08 8.11
C ASN A 34 2.27 2.66 8.06
N GLY A 35 1.73 2.25 6.90
CA GLY A 35 1.08 0.95 6.72
C GLY A 35 -0.42 0.93 6.99
N SER A 36 -1.04 2.02 7.49
CA SER A 36 -2.50 2.05 7.66
C SER A 36 -3.23 2.00 6.31
N ILE A 37 -4.33 1.24 6.25
CA ILE A 37 -5.23 1.23 5.09
C ILE A 37 -6.04 2.54 5.11
N ARG A 38 -6.14 3.21 3.96
CA ARG A 38 -6.98 4.40 3.78
C ARG A 38 -8.41 4.00 3.43
N GLU A 39 -9.33 4.96 3.55
CA GLU A 39 -10.75 4.75 3.23
C GLU A 39 -10.97 4.12 1.84
N ASP A 40 -10.26 4.58 0.82
CA ASP A 40 -10.33 4.01 -0.52
C ASP A 40 -9.88 2.54 -0.57
N GLY A 41 -8.93 2.15 0.27
CA GLY A 41 -8.50 0.75 0.42
C GLY A 41 -9.54 -0.09 1.16
N LEU A 42 -10.19 0.46 2.19
CA LEU A 42 -11.27 -0.21 2.92
C LEU A 42 -12.47 -0.52 2.00
N LYS A 43 -12.89 0.45 1.17
CA LYS A 43 -14.00 0.26 0.20
C LYS A 43 -13.78 -0.90 -0.78
N ILE A 44 -12.52 -1.24 -1.09
CA ILE A 44 -12.19 -2.38 -1.96
C ILE A 44 -12.25 -3.69 -1.16
N LEU A 45 -11.79 -3.69 0.09
CA LEU A 45 -11.81 -4.85 0.97
C LEU A 45 -13.23 -5.23 1.40
N GLU A 46 -14.10 -4.26 1.61
CA GLU A 46 -15.52 -4.47 1.96
C GLU A 46 -16.36 -5.00 0.80
N LYS A 47 -15.89 -4.85 -0.45
CA LYS A 47 -16.56 -5.36 -1.65
C LYS A 47 -16.21 -6.81 -1.98
N ARG A 48 -15.60 -7.54 -1.05
CA ARG A 48 -15.14 -8.92 -1.23
C ARG A 48 -15.86 -9.89 -0.30
#